data_AF-A0A2V9QWK0-F1
#
_entry.id   AF-A0A2V9QWK0-F1
#
_cell.length_a   1.000
_cell.length_b   1.000
_cell.length_c   1.000
_cell.angle_alpha   90.00
_cell.angle_beta   90.00
_cell.angle_gamma   90.00
#
_symmetry.space_group_name_H-M   'P 1'
#
loop_
_entity.id
_entity.type
_entity.pdbx_description
1 polymer ?
#
loop_
_entity_poly.entity_id
_entity_poly.type
_entity_poly.pdbx_seq_one_letter_code
_entity_poly.pdbx_strand_id
1 'polypeptide(L)'
;MEIADWRKRIDEIDAQLAELLCERSRCVIEIGKIKRRQNLPVYDPEREKEILARIMKDNRGPLESKALKRLFERILDESRRVERLASEDQINRGENGKSLGPFKP
;
A
#
# COMPACT_ATOMS: atom_id res chain seq x y z
N MET A 1 -30.51 8.22 -19.08
CA MET A 1 -29.35 7.53 -18.46
C MET A 1 -29.96 6.57 -17.48
N GLU A 2 -29.81 5.28 -17.73
CA GLU A 2 -30.46 4.23 -16.98
C GLU A 2 -29.54 3.68 -15.88
N ILE A 3 -30.08 2.84 -14.98
CA ILE A 3 -29.30 2.19 -13.93
C ILE A 3 -28.09 1.43 -14.50
N ALA A 4 -28.25 0.81 -15.66
CA ALA A 4 -27.18 0.06 -16.33
C ALA A 4 -25.99 0.96 -16.73
N ASP A 5 -26.25 2.18 -17.20
CA ASP A 5 -25.20 3.13 -17.58
C ASP A 5 -24.37 3.55 -16.36
N TRP A 6 -25.04 3.83 -15.23
CA TRP A 6 -24.38 4.17 -13.98
C TRP A 6 -23.56 3.03 -13.40
N ARG A 7 -24.06 1.79 -13.50
CA ARG A 7 -23.30 0.60 -13.07
C ARG A 7 -22.02 0.44 -13.90
N LYS A 8 -22.12 0.57 -15.23
CA LYS A 8 -20.94 0.55 -16.09
C LYS A 8 -19.93 1.62 -15.71
N ARG A 9 -20.42 2.83 -15.38
CA ARG A 9 -19.56 3.92 -14.91
C ARG A 9 -18.87 3.59 -13.58
N ILE A 10 -19.56 2.92 -12.66
CA ILE A 10 -18.97 2.44 -11.40
C ILE A 10 -17.89 1.40 -11.69
N ASP A 11 -18.15 0.42 -12.55
CA ASP A 11 -17.17 -0.61 -12.91
C ASP A 11 -15.87 0.00 -13.48
N GLU A 12 -15.99 1.02 -14.33
CA GLU A 12 -14.85 1.77 -14.87
C GLU A 12 -14.06 2.52 -13.78
N ILE A 13 -14.75 3.07 -12.78
CA ILE A 13 -14.12 3.75 -11.64
C ILE A 13 -13.42 2.73 -10.75
N ASP A 14 -14.05 1.58 -10.48
CA ASP A 14 -13.50 0.53 -9.63
C ASP A 14 -12.23 -0.07 -10.24
N ALA A 15 -12.18 -0.23 -11.56
CA ALA A 15 -10.97 -0.65 -12.26
C ALA A 15 -9.81 0.34 -12.05
N GLN A 16 -10.09 1.65 -12.15
CA GLN A 16 -9.08 2.70 -11.90
C GLN A 16 -8.64 2.74 -10.44
N LEU A 17 -9.57 2.57 -9.50
CA LEU A 17 -9.25 2.49 -8.07
C LEU A 17 -8.32 1.31 -7.78
N ALA A 18 -8.60 0.13 -8.35
CA ALA A 18 -7.75 -1.04 -8.20
C ALA A 18 -6.32 -0.79 -8.73
N GLU A 19 -6.21 -0.18 -9.92
CA GLU A 19 -4.91 0.16 -10.51
C GLU A 19 -4.11 1.12 -9.63
N LEU A 20 -4.74 2.21 -9.17
CA LEU A 20 -4.12 3.20 -8.29
C LEU A 20 -3.70 2.61 -6.94
N LEU A 21 -4.49 1.70 -6.36
CA LEU A 21 -4.14 1.01 -5.13
C LEU A 21 -2.95 0.06 -5.33
N CYS A 22 -2.87 -0.62 -6.46
CA CYS A 22 -1.72 -1.45 -6.83
C CYS A 22 -0.46 -0.59 -7.01
N GLU A 23 -0.55 0.53 -7.72
CA GLU A 23 0.57 1.47 -7.88
C GLU A 23 1.05 2.01 -6.53
N ARG A 24 0.12 2.47 -5.69
CA ARG A 24 0.41 2.94 -4.34
C ARG A 24 1.11 1.87 -3.51
N SER A 25 0.74 0.60 -3.65
CA SER A 25 1.40 -0.52 -2.97
C SER A 25 2.83 -0.75 -3.47
N ARG A 26 3.10 -0.56 -4.77
CA ARG A 26 4.48 -0.61 -5.31
C ARG A 26 5.35 0.48 -4.68
N CYS A 27 4.83 1.70 -4.52
CA CYS A 27 5.54 2.78 -3.82
C CYS A 27 5.87 2.39 -2.37
N VAL A 28 4.91 1.78 -1.66
CA VAL A 28 5.11 1.31 -0.28
C VAL A 28 6.21 0.24 -0.19
N ILE A 29 6.28 -0.68 -1.17
CA ILE A 29 7.34 -1.69 -1.24
C ILE A 29 8.73 -1.02 -1.37
N GLU A 30 8.87 -0.02 -2.24
CA GLU A 30 10.14 0.70 -2.40
C GLU A 30 10.51 1.49 -1.13
N ILE A 31 9.54 2.14 -0.49
CA ILE A 31 9.74 2.82 0.80
C ILE A 31 10.21 1.83 1.87
N GLY A 32 9.59 0.65 1.95
CA GLY A 32 9.99 -0.40 2.89
C GLY A 32 11.43 -0.86 2.69
N LYS A 33 11.90 -0.99 1.43
CA LYS A 33 13.31 -1.29 1.13
C LYS A 33 14.25 -0.20 1.64
N ILE A 34 13.89 1.07 1.46
CA ILE A 34 14.69 2.22 1.93
C ILE A 34 14.74 2.24 3.46
N LYS A 35 13.58 2.15 4.12
CA LYS A 35 13.48 2.12 5.58
C LYS A 35 14.31 0.99 6.17
N ARG A 36 14.28 -0.20 5.59
CA ARG A 36 15.11 -1.31 6.06
C ARG A 36 16.60 -1.03 5.96
N ARG A 37 17.07 -0.51 4.82
CA ARG A 37 18.49 -0.13 4.64
C ARG A 37 18.93 0.92 5.67
N GLN A 38 18.01 1.74 6.16
CA GLN A 38 18.24 2.79 7.15
C GLN A 38 17.86 2.38 8.58
N ASN A 39 17.45 1.12 8.79
CA ASN A 39 16.95 0.61 10.07
C ASN A 39 15.80 1.45 10.69
N LEU A 40 14.91 1.98 9.83
CA LEU A 40 13.74 2.77 10.21
C LEU A 40 12.50 1.87 10.41
N PRO A 41 11.58 2.24 11.33
CA PRO A 41 10.37 1.47 11.56
C PRO A 41 9.38 1.54 10.40
N VAL A 42 8.62 0.46 10.20
CA VAL A 42 7.53 0.41 9.22
C VAL A 42 6.40 1.36 9.61
N TYR A 43 6.03 1.39 10.89
CA TYR A 43 4.94 2.22 11.40
C TYR A 43 5.43 3.65 11.70
N ASP A 44 4.75 4.63 11.10
CA ASP A 44 5.01 6.06 11.28
C ASP A 44 3.66 6.78 11.50
N PRO A 45 3.25 7.00 12.77
CA PRO A 45 1.94 7.57 13.09
C PRO A 45 1.79 9.03 12.65
N GLU A 46 2.86 9.82 12.69
CA GLU A 46 2.80 11.22 12.24
C GLU A 46 2.59 11.29 10.74
N ARG A 47 3.29 10.42 9.98
CA ARG A 47 3.08 10.34 8.54
C ARG A 47 1.64 9.94 8.17
N GLU A 48 1.03 9.01 8.91
CA GLU A 48 -0.36 8.61 8.67
C GLU A 48 -1.35 9.74 8.99
N LYS A 49 -1.12 10.46 10.09
CA LYS A 49 -1.91 11.62 10.47
C LYS A 49 -1.87 12.71 9.40
N GLU A 50 -0.70 13.00 8.83
CA GLU A 50 -0.56 13.93 7.71
C GLU A 50 -1.36 13.50 6.47
N ILE A 51 -1.27 12.22 6.11
CA ILE A 51 -2.01 11.67 4.97
C ILE A 51 -3.51 11.85 5.18
N LEU A 52 -4.03 11.45 6.34
CA LEU A 52 -5.45 11.57 6.67
C LEU A 52 -5.91 13.03 6.71
N ALA A 53 -5.12 13.93 7.30
CA ALA A 53 -5.42 15.35 7.34
C ALA A 53 -5.51 15.95 5.93
N ARG A 54 -4.58 15.62 5.04
CA ARG A 54 -4.60 16.07 3.64
C ARG A 54 -5.83 15.57 2.90
N ILE A 55 -6.12 14.28 3.00
CA ILE A 55 -7.28 13.67 2.33
C ILE A 55 -8.60 14.29 2.82
N MET A 56 -8.73 14.55 4.11
CA MET A 56 -9.93 15.20 4.66
C MET A 56 -10.05 16.66 4.23
N LYS A 57 -8.94 17.39 4.13
CA LYS A 57 -8.89 18.80 3.70
C LYS A 57 -9.26 18.97 2.22
N ASP A 58 -8.80 18.05 1.37
CA ASP A 58 -8.97 18.14 -0.07
C ASP A 58 -10.31 17.54 -0.55
N ASN A 59 -11.10 16.95 0.35
CA ASN A 59 -12.39 16.38 0.04
C ASN A 59 -13.41 17.46 -0.36
N ARG A 60 -13.78 17.48 -1.64
CA ARG A 60 -14.84 18.32 -2.22
C ARG A 60 -16.02 17.50 -2.76
N GLY A 61 -16.01 16.19 -2.50
CA GLY A 61 -16.99 15.25 -3.02
C GLY A 61 -18.21 15.09 -2.11
N PRO A 62 -19.22 14.34 -2.58
CA PRO A 62 -20.44 14.05 -1.81
C PRO A 62 -20.20 13.07 -0.64
N LEU A 63 -19.04 12.43 -0.56
CA LEU A 63 -18.70 11.51 0.52
C LEU A 63 -18.27 12.29 1.76
N GLU A 64 -18.88 12.00 2.92
CA GLU A 64 -18.48 12.65 4.18
C GLU A 64 -17.00 12.42 4.51
N SER A 65 -16.30 13.45 5.00
CA SER A 65 -14.88 13.35 5.34
C SER A 65 -14.58 12.26 6.39
N LYS A 66 -15.53 11.96 7.29
CA LYS A 66 -15.41 10.84 8.24
C LYS A 66 -15.46 9.47 7.53
N ALA A 67 -16.29 9.32 6.50
CA ALA A 67 -16.36 8.09 5.72
C ALA A 67 -15.08 7.92 4.89
N LEU A 68 -14.60 8.99 4.26
CA LEU A 68 -13.34 8.99 3.53
C LEU A 68 -12.15 8.64 4.42
N LYS A 69 -12.10 9.18 5.65
CA LYS A 69 -11.08 8.83 6.66
C LYS A 69 -11.05 7.33 6.93
N ARG A 70 -12.20 6.70 7.20
CA ARG A 70 -12.28 5.25 7.48
C ARG A 70 -11.78 4.39 6.32
N LEU A 71 -12.08 4.79 5.07
CA LEU A 71 -11.57 4.09 3.90
C LEU A 71 -10.05 4.20 3.80
N PHE A 72 -9.49 5.39 4.02
CA PHE A 72 -8.05 5.59 3.97
C PHE A 72 -7.31 4.92 5.12
N GLU A 73 -7.89 4.82 6.31
CA GLU A 73 -7.35 4.00 7.41
C GLU A 73 -7.17 2.54 6.96
N ARG A 74 -8.16 1.97 6.28
CA ARG A 74 -8.04 0.60 5.75
C ARG A 74 -6.97 0.45 4.67
N ILE A 75 -6.81 1.45 3.81
CA ILE A 75 -5.73 1.48 2.82
C ILE A 75 -4.36 1.54 3.53
N LEU A 76 -4.21 2.37 4.57
CA LEU A 76 -2.98 2.47 5.34
C LEU A 76 -2.66 1.16 6.07
N ASP A 77 -3.66 0.51 6.69
CA ASP A 77 -3.51 -0.81 7.31
C ASP A 77 -2.89 -1.83 6.34
N GLU A 78 -3.45 -1.89 5.13
CA GLU A 78 -3.02 -2.81 4.09
C GLU A 78 -1.63 -2.45 3.56
N SER A 79 -1.30 -1.16 3.49
CA SER A 79 0.04 -0.68 3.14
C SER A 79 1.09 -1.22 4.10
N ARG A 80 0.84 -1.09 5.41
CA ARG A 80 1.77 -1.59 6.43
C ARG A 80 1.94 -3.10 6.34
N ARG A 81 0.86 -3.83 6.02
CA ARG A 81 0.91 -5.28 5.81
C ARG A 81 1.81 -5.64 4.63
N VAL A 82 1.64 -4.97 3.49
CA VAL A 82 2.48 -5.16 2.29
C VAL A 82 3.94 -4.81 2.59
N GLU A 83 4.20 -3.70 3.28
CA GLU A 83 5.56 -3.27 3.65
C GLU A 83 6.29 -4.29 4.51
N ARG A 84 5.60 -4.89 5.50
CA ARG A 84 6.14 -5.95 6.36
C ARG A 84 6.47 -7.21 5.55
N LEU A 85 5.53 -7.70 4.75
CA LEU A 85 5.72 -8.91 3.94
C LEU A 85 6.87 -8.75 2.93
N ALA A 86 6.95 -7.59 2.26
CA ALA A 86 8.06 -7.30 1.37
C ALA A 86 9.40 -7.18 2.11
N SER A 87 9.36 -6.92 3.41
CA SER A 87 10.53 -6.91 4.27
C SER A 87 10.99 -8.26 4.75
N GLU A 88 10.05 -9.15 5.03
CA GLU A 88 10.30 -10.53 5.43
C GLU A 88 10.74 -11.41 4.24
N ASP A 89 10.08 -11.31 3.07
CA ASP A 89 10.40 -12.14 1.89
C ASP A 89 11.84 -11.95 1.39
N GLN A 90 12.37 -10.72 1.52
CA GLN A 90 13.75 -10.43 1.16
C GLN A 90 14.78 -10.97 2.17
N ILE A 91 14.42 -11.12 3.45
CA ILE A 91 15.26 -11.79 4.45
C ILE A 91 15.38 -13.27 4.07
N ASN A 92 14.25 -13.92 3.78
CA ASN A 92 14.20 -15.34 3.41
C ASN A 92 14.94 -15.64 2.09
N ARG A 93 14.94 -14.71 1.12
CA ARG A 93 15.73 -14.87 -0.11
C ARG A 93 17.22 -14.60 0.08
N GLY A 94 17.61 -13.71 1.00
CA GLY A 94 19.02 -13.42 1.31
C GLY A 94 19.72 -14.57 2.05
N GLU A 95 18.99 -15.33 2.88
CA GLU A 95 19.53 -16.47 3.62
C GLU A 95 19.74 -17.72 2.74
N ASN A 96 18.90 -17.93 1.73
CA ASN A 96 19.01 -19.07 0.79
C ASN A 96 20.10 -18.90 -0.29
N GLY A 97 20.87 -17.82 -0.25
CA GLY A 97 21.97 -17.52 -1.19
C GLY A 97 23.35 -18.06 -0.79
N LYS A 98 23.50 -18.72 0.38
CA LYS A 98 24.78 -19.38 0.74
C LYS A 98 24.90 -20.70 -0.02
N SER A 99 25.65 -20.65 -1.11
CA SER A 99 26.07 -21.81 -1.90
C SER A 99 26.62 -22.91 -0.98
N LEU A 100 25.93 -24.05 -0.93
CA LEU A 100 26.58 -25.31 -0.62
C LEU A 100 27.70 -25.48 -1.65
N GLY A 101 28.94 -25.37 -1.17
CA GLY A 101 30.15 -25.58 -1.98
C GLY A 101 30.14 -26.95 -2.65
N PRO A 102 30.98 -27.15 -3.68
CA PRO A 102 30.93 -28.37 -4.47
C PRO A 102 31.25 -29.55 -3.56
N PHE A 103 30.25 -30.40 -3.35
CA PHE A 103 30.51 -31.74 -2.82
C PHE A 103 31.30 -32.48 -3.90
N LYS A 104 32.57 -32.77 -3.56
CA LYS A 104 33.45 -33.72 -4.24
C LYS A 104 33.91 -34.72 -3.18
N PRO A 105 34.20 -35.98 -3.52
CA PRO A 105 33.81 -36.76 -4.70
C PRO A 105 32.59 -37.66 -4.44
#